data_AF-A0A8D8K487-F1
#
_entry.id   AF-A0A8D8K487-F1
#
_cell.length_a   1.000
_cell.length_b   1.000
_cell.length_c   1.000
_cell.angle_alpha   90.00
_cell.angle_beta   90.00
_cell.angle_gamma   90.00
#
_symmetry.space_group_name_H-M   'P 1'
#
loop_
_entity.id
_entity.type
_entity.pdbx_description
1 polymer ?
#
loop_
_entity_poly.entity_id
_entity_poly.type
_entity_poly.pdbx_seq_one_letter_code
_entity_poly.pdbx_strand_id
1 'polypeptide(L)'
;MIPGFSQDFMTKGGEQESMARIKRLMTMMDSMSDGELDNKDGAKLFSKQPTRVVRVAQGSGVTDREVRDLITQYTKFAAVIKKMGGIKGLFKSGDMTKNVNPTQMAKLNQQMAKMIDPRMFQQMGGMSGLQNMMRQLQQGAGGLGNLMGGFGKP
;
A
#
# COMPACT_ATOMS: atom_id res chain seq x y z
N MET A 1 0.65 -4.81 -1.47
CA MET A 1 -0.09 -4.36 -2.67
C MET A 1 -0.33 -2.88 -2.50
N ILE A 2 0.18 -2.03 -3.41
CA ILE A 2 -0.01 -0.58 -3.34
C ILE A 2 -1.37 -0.27 -3.98
N PRO A 3 -2.39 0.16 -3.22
CA PRO A 3 -3.67 0.55 -3.81
C PRO A 3 -3.45 1.73 -4.77
N GLY A 4 -4.00 1.67 -5.97
CA GLY A 4 -3.81 2.71 -7.00
C GLY A 4 -2.81 2.35 -8.10
N PHE A 5 -2.01 1.30 -7.90
CA PHE A 5 -1.38 0.55 -8.99
C PHE A 5 -2.29 -0.63 -9.33
N SER A 6 -2.55 -0.88 -10.61
CA SER A 6 -3.38 -2.02 -11.03
C SER A 6 -2.79 -3.34 -10.50
N GLN A 7 -3.65 -4.32 -10.26
CA GLN A 7 -3.27 -5.64 -9.74
C GLN A 7 -2.20 -6.33 -10.60
N ASP A 8 -2.10 -5.93 -11.87
CA ASP A 8 -1.09 -6.32 -12.85
C ASP A 8 0.34 -5.92 -12.46
N PHE A 9 0.50 -4.95 -11.56
CA PHE A 9 1.82 -4.48 -11.14
C PHE A 9 2.58 -5.52 -10.28
N MET A 10 1.88 -6.50 -9.68
CA MET A 10 2.50 -7.52 -8.82
C MET A 10 2.00 -8.95 -9.11
N THR A 11 1.62 -9.25 -10.35
CA THR A 11 1.49 -10.64 -10.78
C THR A 11 2.89 -11.25 -10.79
N LYS A 12 3.11 -12.37 -10.08
CA LYS A 12 4.39 -13.10 -10.10
C LYS A 12 4.71 -13.45 -11.57
N GLY A 13 5.74 -12.83 -12.14
CA GLY A 13 6.11 -12.93 -13.57
C GLY A 13 5.99 -11.63 -14.37
N GLY A 14 5.30 -10.59 -13.87
CA GLY A 14 5.16 -9.28 -14.50
C GLY A 14 6.15 -8.21 -14.01
N GLU A 15 7.11 -8.57 -13.16
CA GLU A 15 7.99 -7.61 -12.48
C GLU A 15 8.82 -6.77 -13.46
N GLN A 16 9.33 -7.38 -14.54
CA GLN A 16 10.12 -6.67 -15.55
C GLN A 16 9.26 -5.67 -16.34
N GLU A 17 8.02 -6.03 -16.67
CA GLU A 17 7.06 -5.14 -17.32
C GLU A 17 6.64 -4.00 -16.39
N SER A 18 6.44 -4.31 -15.11
CA SER A 18 6.14 -3.33 -14.06
C SER A 18 7.26 -2.29 -13.90
N MET A 19 8.52 -2.73 -13.98
CA MET A 19 9.69 -1.86 -13.93
C MET A 19 9.85 -1.03 -15.20
N ALA A 20 9.62 -1.62 -16.38
CA ALA A 20 9.62 -0.89 -17.65
C ALA A 20 8.56 0.21 -17.65
N ARG A 21 7.38 -0.07 -17.10
CA ARG A 21 6.31 0.92 -16.95
C ARG A 21 6.70 2.04 -15.98
N ILE A 22 7.28 1.73 -14.82
CA ILE A 22 7.79 2.77 -13.90
C ILE A 22 8.82 3.65 -14.62
N LYS A 23 9.78 3.03 -15.32
CA LYS A 23 10.81 3.79 -16.05
C LYS A 23 10.19 4.72 -17.08
N ARG A 24 9.17 4.26 -17.80
CA ARG A 24 8.41 5.10 -18.74
C ARG A 24 7.72 6.28 -18.05
N LEU A 25 7.12 6.06 -16.88
CA LEU A 25 6.52 7.14 -16.07
C LEU A 25 7.58 8.13 -15.58
N MET A 26 8.75 7.64 -15.14
CA MET A 26 9.89 8.49 -14.74
C MET A 26 10.37 9.36 -15.90
N THR A 27 10.59 8.78 -17.08
CA THR A 27 11.02 9.55 -18.27
C THR A 27 10.00 10.61 -18.70
N MET A 28 8.69 10.34 -18.54
CA MET A 28 7.67 11.36 -18.75
C MET A 28 7.75 12.50 -17.71
N MET A 29 8.00 12.17 -16.45
CA MET A 29 8.17 13.17 -15.38
C MET A 29 9.47 13.97 -15.52
N ASP A 30 10.55 13.38 -16.04
CA ASP A 30 11.80 14.09 -16.36
C ASP A 30 11.60 15.16 -17.46
N SER A 31 10.58 14.96 -18.30
CA SER A 31 10.17 15.97 -19.30
C SER A 31 9.29 17.06 -18.71
N MET A 32 8.90 17.02 -17.44
CA MET A 32 8.15 18.08 -16.77
C MET A 32 9.08 19.18 -16.22
N SER A 33 8.58 20.42 -16.14
CA SER A 33 9.32 21.49 -15.45
C SER A 33 9.12 21.39 -13.94
N ASP A 34 10.03 21.94 -13.15
CA ASP A 34 9.90 22.00 -11.68
C ASP A 34 8.57 22.61 -11.23
N GLY A 35 8.12 23.68 -11.89
CA GLY A 35 6.83 24.31 -11.60
C GLY A 35 5.60 23.45 -11.95
N GLU A 36 5.74 22.41 -12.76
CA GLU A 36 4.71 21.40 -13.01
C GLU A 36 4.75 20.29 -11.94
N LEU A 37 5.95 19.87 -11.54
CA LEU A 37 6.18 18.81 -10.55
C LEU A 37 5.80 19.25 -9.12
N ASP A 38 6.13 20.49 -8.74
CA ASP A 38 5.87 21.05 -7.42
C ASP A 38 4.46 21.64 -7.28
N ASN A 39 3.66 21.60 -8.34
CA ASN A 39 2.33 22.18 -8.31
C ASN A 39 1.36 21.33 -7.49
N LYS A 40 0.77 21.93 -6.45
CA LYS A 40 -0.25 21.28 -5.59
C LYS A 40 -1.44 20.74 -6.39
N ASP A 41 -1.79 21.39 -7.49
CA ASP A 41 -2.87 21.02 -8.40
C ASP A 41 -2.34 20.69 -9.81
N GLY A 42 -1.24 19.93 -9.91
CA GLY A 42 -0.61 19.58 -11.19
C GLY A 42 -1.60 19.07 -12.25
N ALA A 43 -2.53 18.19 -11.89
CA ALA A 43 -3.56 17.69 -12.81
C ALA A 43 -4.44 18.81 -13.43
N LYS A 44 -4.75 19.86 -12.65
CA LYS A 44 -5.50 21.02 -13.12
C LYS A 44 -4.67 21.91 -14.03
N LEU A 45 -3.36 22.02 -13.77
CA LEU A 45 -2.42 22.77 -14.62
C LEU A 45 -2.38 22.18 -16.04
N PHE A 46 -2.19 20.87 -16.17
CA PHE A 46 -2.19 20.17 -17.46
C PHE A 46 -3.54 20.23 -18.19
N SER A 47 -4.64 20.32 -17.44
CA SER A 47 -5.99 20.47 -17.99
C SER A 47 -6.25 21.89 -18.54
N LYS A 48 -5.72 22.93 -17.87
CA LYS A 48 -5.86 24.32 -18.29
C LYS A 48 -4.93 24.70 -19.45
N GLN A 49 -3.76 24.07 -19.52
CA GLN A 49 -2.72 24.38 -20.51
C GLN A 49 -2.34 23.11 -21.28
N PRO A 50 -3.17 22.67 -22.25
CA PRO A 50 -2.95 21.43 -22.98
C PRO A 50 -1.66 21.41 -23.79
N THR A 51 -1.06 22.57 -24.10
CA THR A 51 0.27 22.67 -24.71
C THR A 51 1.37 22.00 -23.88
N ARG A 52 1.20 21.91 -22.56
CA ARG A 52 2.12 21.18 -21.67
C ARG A 52 2.11 19.68 -21.94
N VAL A 53 0.95 19.12 -22.24
CA VAL A 53 0.79 17.70 -22.60
C VAL A 53 1.61 17.40 -23.85
N VAL A 54 1.47 18.22 -24.89
CA VAL A 54 2.20 18.08 -26.15
C VAL A 54 3.71 18.17 -25.93
N ARG A 55 4.16 19.15 -25.14
CA ARG A 55 5.58 19.32 -24.81
C ARG A 55 6.17 18.11 -24.09
N VAL A 56 5.47 17.60 -23.07
CA VAL A 56 5.91 16.40 -22.32
C VAL A 56 5.92 15.17 -23.23
N ALA A 57 4.89 15.01 -24.07
CA ALA A 57 4.79 13.90 -25.01
C ALA A 57 5.97 13.88 -26.00
N GLN A 58 6.29 15.04 -26.59
CA GLN A 58 7.43 15.21 -27.48
C GLN A 58 8.77 14.98 -26.77
N GLY A 59 8.96 15.55 -25.57
CA GLY A 59 10.20 15.43 -24.80
C GLY A 59 10.51 14.01 -24.32
N SER A 60 9.47 13.21 -24.09
CA SER A 60 9.60 11.82 -23.60
C SER A 60 9.39 10.75 -24.68
N GLY A 61 9.09 11.14 -25.92
CA GLY A 61 8.86 10.21 -27.02
C GLY A 61 7.61 9.34 -26.87
N VAL A 62 6.55 9.88 -26.26
CA VAL A 62 5.28 9.20 -26.02
C VAL A 62 4.12 9.94 -26.69
N THR A 63 2.93 9.35 -26.66
CA THR A 63 1.72 9.99 -27.18
C THR A 63 1.06 10.90 -26.14
N ASP A 64 0.32 11.93 -26.59
CA ASP A 64 -0.48 12.80 -25.72
C ASP A 64 -1.43 12.01 -24.79
N ARG A 65 -1.94 10.88 -25.27
CA ARG A 65 -2.83 10.01 -24.50
C ARG A 65 -2.11 9.42 -23.29
N GLU A 66 -0.87 8.97 -23.45
CA GLU A 66 -0.08 8.39 -22.36
C GLU A 66 0.23 9.41 -21.27
N VAL A 67 0.51 10.66 -21.66
CA VAL A 67 0.70 11.75 -20.69
C VAL A 67 -0.60 12.02 -19.92
N ARG A 68 -1.76 12.02 -20.59
CA ARG A 68 -3.07 12.17 -19.92
C ARG A 68 -3.37 10.99 -18.98
N ASP A 69 -2.97 9.78 -19.37
CA ASP A 69 -3.10 8.58 -18.53
C ASP A 69 -2.20 8.66 -17.29
N LEU A 70 -0.97 9.18 -17.42
CA LEU A 70 -0.06 9.49 -16.30
C LEU A 70 -0.72 10.47 -15.32
N ILE A 71 -1.27 11.59 -15.81
CA ILE A 71 -1.94 12.58 -14.95
C ILE A 71 -3.18 12.00 -14.25
N THR A 72 -3.92 11.13 -14.94
CA THR A 72 -5.07 10.41 -14.35
C THR A 72 -4.63 9.43 -13.27
N GLN A 73 -3.57 8.66 -13.51
CA GLN A 73 -2.99 7.73 -12.53
C GLN A 73 -2.46 8.48 -11.30
N TYR A 74 -1.78 9.62 -11.50
CA TYR A 74 -1.33 10.51 -10.43
C TYR A 74 -2.51 10.96 -9.55
N THR A 75 -3.61 11.41 -10.16
CA THR A 75 -4.79 11.89 -9.40
C THR A 75 -5.39 10.78 -8.53
N LYS A 76 -5.49 9.56 -9.07
CA LYS A 76 -5.95 8.38 -8.31
C LYS A 76 -4.99 8.04 -7.17
N PHE A 77 -3.68 8.08 -7.43
CA PHE A 77 -2.65 7.78 -6.44
C PHE A 77 -2.61 8.82 -5.32
N ALA A 78 -2.74 10.10 -5.64
CA ALA A 78 -2.85 11.19 -4.66
C ALA A 78 -4.04 10.98 -3.72
N ALA A 79 -5.19 10.51 -4.23
CA ALA A 79 -6.35 10.18 -3.41
C ALA A 79 -6.08 9.00 -2.46
N VAL A 80 -5.32 7.99 -2.90
CA VAL A 80 -4.92 6.87 -2.03
C VAL A 80 -3.94 7.33 -0.96
N ILE A 81 -2.90 8.10 -1.33
CA ILE A 81 -1.94 8.68 -0.37
C ILE A 81 -2.69 9.46 0.70
N LYS A 82 -3.65 10.31 0.30
CA LYS A 82 -4.46 11.10 1.23
C LYS A 82 -5.28 10.20 2.16
N LYS A 83 -5.91 9.14 1.65
CA LYS A 83 -6.66 8.16 2.46
C LYS A 83 -5.78 7.38 3.44
N MET A 84 -4.53 7.13 3.08
CA MET A 84 -3.56 6.42 3.91
C MET A 84 -2.81 7.33 4.89
N GLY A 85 -3.18 8.61 5.02
CA GLY A 85 -2.53 9.53 5.97
C GLY A 85 -1.20 10.09 5.47
N GLY A 86 -1.03 10.18 4.15
CA GLY A 86 0.17 10.69 3.49
C GLY A 86 1.20 9.59 3.20
N ILE A 87 2.32 10.03 2.61
CA ILE A 87 3.44 9.17 2.23
C ILE A 87 3.96 8.38 3.45
N LYS A 88 3.98 9.00 4.64
CA LYS A 88 4.38 8.35 5.90
C LYS A 88 3.47 7.17 6.27
N GLY A 89 2.17 7.24 6.00
CA GLY A 89 1.25 6.14 6.29
C GLY A 89 1.39 4.98 5.29
N LEU A 90 1.67 5.28 4.03
CA LEU A 90 1.98 4.28 3.00
C LEU A 90 3.28 3.52 3.30
N PHE A 91 4.36 4.23 3.63
CA PHE A 91 5.65 3.59 3.95
C PHE A 91 5.63 2.86 5.30
N LYS A 92 4.85 3.32 6.29
CA LYS A 92 4.60 2.55 7.51
C LYS A 92 3.81 1.27 7.24
N SER A 93 2.96 1.25 6.22
CA SER A 93 2.15 0.09 5.82
C SER A 93 2.95 -0.96 5.03
N GLY A 94 4.18 -0.66 4.61
CA GLY A 94 5.10 -1.66 4.00
C GLY A 94 5.66 -2.66 5.02
N ASP A 95 5.61 -2.31 6.30
CA ASP A 95 5.97 -3.17 7.44
C ASP A 95 4.69 -3.64 8.14
N MET A 96 3.83 -4.35 7.40
CA MET A 96 2.54 -4.87 7.88
C MET A 96 2.68 -5.79 9.11
N THR A 97 3.88 -6.27 9.40
CA THR A 97 4.15 -7.17 10.54
C THR A 97 4.59 -6.45 11.80
N LYS A 98 4.99 -5.17 11.74
CA LYS A 98 5.52 -4.44 12.91
C LYS A 98 4.68 -3.27 13.40
N ASN A 99 3.70 -2.80 12.64
CA ASN A 99 2.96 -1.58 12.98
C ASN A 99 1.44 -1.76 12.95
N VAL A 100 0.94 -2.86 13.53
CA VAL A 100 -0.48 -2.92 13.89
C VAL A 100 -0.72 -1.91 15.00
N ASN A 101 -1.18 -0.73 14.61
CA ASN A 101 -1.56 0.35 15.53
C ASN A 101 -2.60 -0.21 16.51
N PRO A 102 -2.44 -0.07 17.84
CA PRO A 102 -3.38 -0.61 18.82
C PRO A 102 -4.83 -0.18 18.57
N THR A 103 -5.06 0.99 17.97
CA THR A 103 -6.40 1.46 17.58
C THR A 103 -6.97 0.74 16.35
N GLN A 104 -6.11 0.34 15.40
CA GLN A 104 -6.52 -0.52 14.28
C GLN A 104 -6.71 -1.97 14.73
N MET A 105 -5.88 -2.47 15.65
CA MET A 105 -6.12 -3.76 16.31
C MET A 105 -7.45 -3.76 17.06
N ALA A 106 -7.80 -2.69 17.79
CA ALA A 106 -9.09 -2.60 18.45
C ALA A 106 -10.26 -2.64 17.46
N LYS A 107 -10.13 -1.98 16.30
CA LYS A 107 -11.17 -1.97 15.26
C LYS A 107 -11.25 -3.29 14.50
N LEU A 108 -10.11 -3.92 14.23
CA LEU A 108 -10.02 -5.26 13.65
C LEU A 108 -10.58 -6.30 14.62
N ASN A 109 -10.26 -6.19 15.90
CA ASN A 109 -10.80 -7.06 16.95
C ASN A 109 -12.32 -6.89 17.09
N GLN A 110 -12.84 -5.66 16.98
CA GLN A 110 -14.29 -5.43 16.91
C GLN A 110 -14.94 -6.01 15.65
N GLN A 111 -14.24 -6.01 14.51
CA GLN A 111 -14.76 -6.63 13.29
C GLN A 111 -14.68 -8.15 13.35
N MET A 112 -13.61 -8.69 13.93
CA MET A 112 -13.43 -10.13 14.12
C MET A 112 -14.45 -10.67 15.13
N ALA A 113 -14.74 -9.94 16.21
CA ALA A 113 -15.82 -10.26 17.15
C ALA A 113 -17.22 -10.30 16.50
N LYS A 114 -17.42 -9.59 15.37
CA LYS A 114 -18.69 -9.62 14.61
C LYS A 114 -18.77 -10.76 13.60
N MET A 115 -17.63 -11.32 13.20
CA MET A 115 -17.55 -12.44 12.26
C MET A 115 -17.46 -13.80 12.96
N ILE A 116 -17.09 -13.81 14.24
CA ILE A 116 -17.18 -15.01 15.08
C ILE A 116 -18.66 -15.21 15.42
N ASP A 117 -19.23 -16.31 14.94
CA ASP A 117 -20.60 -16.71 15.25
C ASP A 117 -20.80 -16.72 16.78
N PRO A 118 -21.82 -16.04 17.32
CA PRO A 118 -22.12 -15.99 18.75
C PRO A 118 -22.20 -17.37 19.41
N ARG A 119 -22.61 -18.41 18.67
CA ARG A 119 -22.69 -19.79 19.16
C ARG A 119 -21.31 -20.42 19.34
N MET A 120 -20.39 -20.16 18.41
CA MET A 120 -18.98 -20.55 18.56
C MET A 120 -18.31 -19.77 19.70
N PHE A 121 -18.62 -18.48 19.86
CA PHE A 121 -18.09 -17.66 20.96
C PHE A 121 -18.52 -18.18 22.33
N GLN A 122 -19.79 -18.58 22.49
CA GLN A 122 -20.28 -19.22 23.72
C GLN A 122 -19.66 -20.60 23.94
N GLN A 123 -19.51 -21.40 22.88
CA GLN A 123 -18.89 -22.72 22.95
C GLN A 123 -17.38 -22.65 23.29
N MET A 124 -16.71 -21.55 22.93
CA MET A 124 -15.31 -21.28 23.24
C MET A 124 -15.11 -20.53 24.57
N GLY A 125 -16.14 -20.43 25.40
CA GLY A 125 -16.06 -19.84 26.75
C GLY A 125 -16.06 -18.31 26.79
N GLY A 126 -16.50 -17.64 25.73
CA GLY A 126 -16.61 -16.19 25.64
C GLY A 126 -15.28 -15.45 25.81
N MET A 127 -15.37 -14.19 26.26
CA MET A 127 -14.22 -13.29 26.40
C MET A 127 -13.17 -13.81 27.40
N SER A 128 -13.60 -14.55 28.42
CA SER A 128 -12.75 -15.20 29.42
C SER A 128 -12.05 -16.46 28.88
N GLY A 129 -12.73 -17.25 28.03
CA GLY A 129 -12.13 -18.37 27.30
C GLY A 129 -11.05 -17.93 26.32
N LEU A 130 -11.27 -16.82 25.62
CA LEU A 130 -10.27 -16.15 24.78
C LEU A 130 -9.06 -15.65 25.58
N GLN A 131 -9.25 -15.13 26.78
CA GLN A 131 -8.17 -14.66 27.64
C GLN A 131 -7.31 -15.82 28.19
N ASN A 132 -7.94 -16.96 28.50
CA ASN A 132 -7.24 -18.19 28.90
C ASN A 132 -6.51 -18.84 27.72
N MET A 133 -7.12 -18.86 26.53
CA MET A 133 -6.48 -19.31 25.30
C MET A 133 -5.30 -18.40 24.93
N MET A 134 -5.42 -17.08 25.10
CA MET A 134 -4.32 -16.15 24.84
C MET A 134 -3.18 -16.31 25.84
N ARG A 135 -3.46 -16.58 27.11
CA ARG A 135 -2.43 -16.98 28.10
C ARG A 135 -1.75 -18.29 27.74
N GLN A 136 -2.51 -19.27 27.26
CA GLN A 136 -2.00 -20.59 26.88
C GLN A 136 -1.23 -20.54 25.56
N LEU A 137 -1.63 -19.68 24.61
CA LEU A 137 -0.92 -19.39 23.37
C LEU A 137 0.32 -18.52 23.64
N GLN A 138 0.29 -17.61 24.61
CA GLN A 138 1.47 -16.85 25.05
C GLN A 138 2.49 -17.76 25.76
N GLN A 139 2.02 -18.78 26.49
CA GLN A 139 2.88 -19.82 27.05
C GLN A 139 3.33 -20.86 26.00
N GLY A 140 2.52 -21.16 24.99
CA GLY A 140 2.83 -22.12 23.92
C GLY A 140 3.66 -21.55 22.75
N ALA A 141 3.51 -20.26 22.44
CA ALA A 141 4.28 -19.54 21.43
C ALA A 141 5.61 -18.98 21.96
N GLY A 142 5.85 -19.08 23.28
CA GLY A 142 7.20 -18.95 23.86
C GLY A 142 8.11 -20.14 23.56
N GLY A 143 7.56 -21.29 23.14
CA GLY A 143 8.32 -22.51 22.84
C GLY A 143 8.89 -22.58 21.41
N LEU A 144 8.33 -21.83 20.46
CA LEU A 144 8.81 -21.85 19.07
C LEU A 144 10.04 -20.95 18.84
N GLY A 145 10.26 -19.96 19.71
CA GLY A 145 11.47 -19.14 19.70
C GLY A 145 12.73 -19.89 20.17
N ASN A 146 12.56 -20.87 21.06
CA ASN A 146 13.67 -21.66 21.61
C ASN A 146 14.08 -22.87 20.74
N LEU A 147 13.23 -23.28 19.79
CA LEU A 147 13.55 -24.38 18.86
C LEU A 147 14.28 -23.92 17.59
N MET A 148 14.20 -22.63 17.24
CA MET A 148 14.90 -22.09 16.06
C MET A 148 16.17 -21.28 16.40
N GLY A 149 16.42 -20.99 17.69
CA GLY A 149 17.63 -20.30 18.16
C GLY A 149 18.79 -21.23 18.56
N GLY A 150 18.59 -22.55 18.54
CA GLY A 150 19.54 -23.54 19.10
C GLY A 150 20.40 -24.31 18.10
N PHE A 151 20.30 -24.07 16.78
CA PHE A 151 21.03 -24.83 15.77
C PHE A 151 21.91 -23.94 14.86
N GLY A 152 22.55 -22.94 15.45
CA GLY A 152 23.44 -22.04 14.72
C GLY A 152 24.51 -21.41 15.59
N LYS A 153 25.44 -22.24 16.12
CA LYS A 153 26.90 -22.01 16.33
C LYS A 153 27.43 -22.74 17.57
N PRO A 154 28.73 -23.07 17.64
CA PRO A 154 29.84 -22.67 16.75
C PRO A 154 30.04 -23.53 15.50
#